data_AF-A0A090QZU9-F1
#
_entry.id   AF-A0A090QZU9-F1
#
_cell.length_a   1.000
_cell.length_b   1.000
_cell.length_c   1.000
_cell.angle_alpha   90.00
_cell.angle_beta   90.00
_cell.angle_gamma   90.00
#
_symmetry.space_group_name_H-M   'P 1'
#
loop_
_entity.id
_entity.type
_entity.pdbx_description
1 polymer ?
#
loop_
_entity_poly.entity_id
_entity_poly.type
_entity_poly.pdbx_seq_one_letter_code
_entity_poly.pdbx_strand_id
1 'polypeptide(L)'
;MLTHLPTAQAAIASTSVAEAPRSATPSSVTSSSDTSSSAIPNSGSPSQQDQLAAGLAEQWWTPLLFLALGIGLAFTPCVLPMYPILSGIVLGNGQVSHRRAFGLAFAYVQGMALTYTLLGLVVASAGLQFQAAMQHPYILIGLSGLFVVLALSMFGTYTLQLPSRVQTWLHSLSHQQQGGRWGGVFAMGAISGLVCSPCTTAPLSGALIYVAQSGDLLTGAVALYALALGMGIPLIAAAMFGNKLLPQAGAWMTHVKTGFGFVLLAVPLFLLERILPAQIMPLLWGSLGFVAFGWLYYVKMTLDKAHQQKTGQHFTRLDQKAPLRTWHSTALGVVAFLGMFASAVPIYHQLSGNGADASAVSVTFTRIENIDDLELALENARAEGKPVMLDFYADWCVACKEFDEYTFHDPDVAAQLGQFVLLQADVTGNTPTDFELLQSMDVLGLPTVDFWDAKGNRLEHARLTGFTKAAPFLAHLDNHQLMHNNDEAEPAAESKP
;
A
#
# COMPACT_ATOMS: atom_id res chain seq x y z
N MET A 1 -24.78 -32.73 -48.93
CA MET A 1 -24.49 -32.46 -47.51
C MET A 1 -25.22 -31.18 -47.14
N LEU A 2 -26.43 -31.15 -46.51
CA LEU A 2 -27.10 -32.12 -45.62
C LEU A 2 -26.16 -32.50 -44.45
N THR A 3 -26.40 -32.25 -43.15
CA THR A 3 -27.56 -31.77 -42.33
C THR A 3 -27.00 -31.28 -40.97
N HIS A 4 -27.66 -30.55 -40.05
CA HIS A 4 -29.03 -30.03 -39.90
C HIS A 4 -29.04 -28.74 -39.00
N LEU A 5 -30.22 -28.20 -38.69
CA LEU A 5 -30.58 -27.26 -37.59
C LEU A 5 -31.61 -27.98 -36.68
N PRO A 6 -31.79 -27.63 -35.39
CA PRO A 6 -32.76 -26.59 -34.96
C PRO A 6 -32.18 -25.68 -33.83
N THR A 7 -32.69 -24.50 -33.43
CA THR A 7 -33.96 -23.74 -33.56
C THR A 7 -35.10 -24.07 -32.57
N ALA A 8 -35.12 -23.37 -31.42
CA ALA A 8 -36.28 -22.96 -30.59
C ALA A 8 -35.77 -21.90 -29.58
N GLN A 9 -36.26 -20.67 -29.38
CA GLN A 9 -37.51 -19.93 -29.64
C GLN A 9 -38.53 -19.89 -28.46
N ALA A 10 -38.38 -18.83 -27.65
CA ALA A 10 -39.39 -17.97 -27.00
C ALA A 10 -40.47 -18.51 -26.01
N ALA A 11 -40.41 -17.99 -24.77
CA ALA A 11 -41.52 -17.51 -23.91
C ALA A 11 -40.85 -16.67 -22.78
N ILE A 12 -41.15 -15.39 -22.49
CA ILE A 12 -42.39 -14.70 -22.13
C ILE A 12 -43.12 -15.34 -20.94
N ALA A 13 -42.87 -14.80 -19.74
CA ALA A 13 -43.81 -14.81 -18.62
C ALA A 13 -43.54 -13.60 -17.71
N SER A 14 -44.50 -12.68 -17.62
CA SER A 14 -44.45 -11.51 -16.74
C SER A 14 -45.56 -11.63 -15.68
N THR A 15 -45.19 -11.69 -14.41
CA THR A 15 -46.11 -11.59 -13.26
C THR A 15 -45.32 -10.95 -12.11
N SER A 16 -45.54 -9.72 -11.62
CA SER A 16 -46.74 -8.88 -11.39
C SER A 16 -47.41 -9.06 -10.02
N VAL A 17 -46.98 -8.21 -9.06
CA VAL A 17 -47.81 -7.50 -8.07
C VAL A 17 -48.29 -8.28 -6.82
N ALA A 18 -48.60 -7.48 -5.77
CA ALA A 18 -49.28 -7.78 -4.49
C ALA A 18 -48.37 -8.29 -3.34
N GLU A 19 -48.50 -7.84 -2.10
CA GLU A 19 -49.22 -6.68 -1.50
C GLU A 19 -48.67 -6.43 -0.08
N ALA A 20 -48.73 -5.21 0.44
CA ALA A 20 -48.50 -4.93 1.86
C ALA A 20 -49.64 -4.09 2.46
N PRO A 21 -50.22 -4.50 3.59
CA PRO A 21 -50.58 -3.55 4.66
C PRO A 21 -50.23 -4.11 6.07
N ARG A 22 -49.51 -3.38 6.95
CA ARG A 22 -49.88 -2.19 7.75
C ARG A 22 -50.68 -2.45 9.04
N SER A 23 -50.16 -1.83 10.13
CA SER A 23 -50.86 -1.31 11.33
C SER A 23 -51.22 -2.25 12.49
N ALA A 24 -50.62 -2.02 13.67
CA ALA A 24 -51.29 -1.38 14.83
C ALA A 24 -50.35 -1.12 16.04
N THR A 25 -50.29 0.14 16.51
CA THR A 25 -50.00 0.55 17.91
C THR A 25 -51.34 0.53 18.72
N PRO A 26 -51.44 0.73 20.07
CA PRO A 26 -50.52 1.39 21.01
C PRO A 26 -50.37 0.77 22.43
N SER A 27 -49.51 1.37 23.27
CA SER A 27 -49.76 1.75 24.70
C SER A 27 -48.56 1.58 25.66
N SER A 28 -48.02 2.73 26.07
CA SER A 28 -47.34 3.07 27.32
C SER A 28 -47.26 2.08 28.50
N VAL A 29 -46.05 1.91 29.05
CA VAL A 29 -45.76 2.02 30.51
C VAL A 29 -44.41 2.75 30.68
N THR A 30 -44.25 3.47 31.80
CA THR A 30 -43.12 4.38 32.12
C THR A 30 -42.23 3.81 33.24
N SER A 31 -40.95 4.19 33.23
CA SER A 31 -39.94 4.11 34.33
C SER A 31 -39.15 2.82 34.58
N SER A 32 -37.80 2.95 34.45
CA SER A 32 -36.71 2.42 35.32
C SER A 32 -36.63 0.91 35.67
N SER A 33 -35.48 0.24 35.71
CA SER A 33 -34.08 0.71 35.82
C SER A 33 -33.09 -0.38 35.36
N ASP A 34 -31.86 0.05 35.05
CA ASP A 34 -30.58 -0.69 34.98
C ASP A 34 -30.58 -2.22 35.16
N THR A 35 -30.04 -2.94 34.17
CA THR A 35 -28.95 -3.93 34.36
C THR A 35 -28.25 -4.22 33.03
N SER A 36 -26.95 -3.91 32.98
CA SER A 36 -25.87 -4.50 32.18
C SER A 36 -26.23 -5.34 30.93
N SER A 37 -25.95 -4.79 29.75
CA SER A 37 -25.57 -5.58 28.58
C SER A 37 -24.34 -4.95 27.92
N SER A 38 -23.17 -5.28 28.47
CA SER A 38 -21.89 -4.94 27.86
C SER A 38 -21.65 -5.85 26.67
N ALA A 39 -22.03 -5.41 25.47
CA ALA A 39 -21.49 -5.99 24.25
C ALA A 39 -19.97 -5.73 24.23
N ILE A 40 -19.18 -6.79 24.32
CA ILE A 40 -17.72 -6.70 24.29
C ILE A 40 -17.29 -6.28 22.88
N PRO A 41 -16.56 -5.17 22.71
CA PRO A 41 -16.04 -4.79 21.40
C PRO A 41 -14.86 -5.70 21.02
N ASN A 42 -14.87 -6.24 19.80
CA ASN A 42 -13.76 -7.02 19.26
C ASN A 42 -12.48 -6.17 19.20
N SER A 43 -11.56 -6.40 20.12
CA SER A 43 -10.27 -5.71 20.19
C SER A 43 -9.15 -6.55 19.59
N GLY A 44 -9.18 -6.77 18.28
CA GLY A 44 -7.98 -7.13 17.53
C GLY A 44 -7.04 -5.93 17.50
N SER A 45 -5.75 -6.11 17.83
CA SER A 45 -4.78 -5.00 17.77
C SER A 45 -4.51 -4.66 16.31
N PRO A 46 -4.90 -3.47 15.80
CA PRO A 46 -4.91 -3.26 14.35
C PRO A 46 -3.49 -3.02 13.79
N SER A 47 -3.27 -3.20 12.47
CA SER A 47 -2.02 -2.75 11.83
C SER A 47 -1.85 -1.22 11.94
N GLN A 48 -0.68 -0.66 11.63
CA GLN A 48 -0.52 0.83 11.69
C GLN A 48 -1.51 1.58 10.78
N GLN A 49 -1.94 0.96 9.67
CA GLN A 49 -2.95 1.53 8.77
C GLN A 49 -4.36 1.38 9.36
N ASP A 50 -4.65 0.26 10.00
CA ASP A 50 -5.93 0.01 10.66
C ASP A 50 -6.09 0.81 11.97
N GLN A 51 -5.02 1.09 12.69
CA GLN A 51 -5.02 1.96 13.88
C GLN A 51 -5.31 3.41 13.49
N LEU A 52 -4.79 3.84 12.33
CA LEU A 52 -5.26 5.06 11.69
C LEU A 52 -6.74 4.93 11.34
N ALA A 53 -7.16 3.94 10.55
CA ALA A 53 -8.55 3.81 10.09
C ALA A 53 -9.58 3.80 11.24
N ALA A 54 -9.32 3.04 12.31
CA ALA A 54 -10.16 2.97 13.51
C ALA A 54 -10.15 4.30 14.29
N GLY A 55 -8.98 4.94 14.47
CA GLY A 55 -8.89 6.26 15.08
C GLY A 55 -9.53 7.38 14.23
N LEU A 56 -9.67 7.17 12.92
CA LEU A 56 -10.37 8.03 11.97
C LEU A 56 -11.89 7.80 11.95
N ALA A 57 -12.41 6.72 12.55
CA ALA A 57 -13.81 6.33 12.41
C ALA A 57 -14.78 7.07 13.34
N GLU A 58 -14.37 7.39 14.58
CA GLU A 58 -15.27 8.01 15.58
C GLU A 58 -15.35 9.55 15.49
N GLN A 59 -14.63 10.19 14.56
CA GLN A 59 -14.10 11.53 14.81
C GLN A 59 -14.47 12.55 13.72
N TRP A 60 -15.32 13.54 14.03
CA TRP A 60 -15.94 14.51 13.09
C TRP A 60 -15.01 15.35 12.16
N TRP A 61 -13.69 15.17 12.27
CA TRP A 61 -12.63 15.85 11.50
C TRP A 61 -11.93 14.92 10.49
N THR A 62 -12.40 13.68 10.30
CA THR A 62 -11.98 12.73 9.24
C THR A 62 -11.72 13.38 7.87
N PRO A 63 -12.64 14.16 7.26
CA PRO A 63 -12.38 14.79 5.96
C PRO A 63 -11.27 15.85 5.99
N LEU A 64 -11.05 16.53 7.12
CA LEU A 64 -9.96 17.48 7.30
C LEU A 64 -8.61 16.77 7.40
N LEU A 65 -8.57 15.60 8.06
CA LEU A 65 -7.38 14.78 8.18
C LEU A 65 -7.01 14.11 6.85
N PHE A 66 -7.97 13.59 6.08
CA PHE A 66 -7.74 13.11 4.71
C PHE A 66 -7.23 14.22 3.78
N LEU A 67 -7.73 15.45 3.93
CA LEU A 67 -7.23 16.62 3.19
C LEU A 67 -5.79 16.98 3.61
N ALA A 68 -5.46 16.93 4.90
CA ALA A 68 -4.09 17.14 5.39
C ALA A 68 -3.12 16.05 4.90
N LEU A 69 -3.55 14.79 4.90
CA LEU A 69 -2.79 13.66 4.37
C LEU A 69 -2.58 13.82 2.85
N GLY A 70 -3.60 14.25 2.11
CA GLY A 70 -3.48 14.63 0.69
C GLY A 70 -2.48 15.76 0.44
N ILE A 71 -2.42 16.78 1.30
CA ILE A 71 -1.39 17.83 1.24
C ILE A 71 0.02 17.24 1.45
N GLY A 72 0.17 16.30 2.39
CA GLY A 72 1.43 15.56 2.57
C GLY A 72 1.83 14.77 1.33
N LEU A 73 0.88 14.08 0.68
CA LEU A 73 1.11 13.31 -0.53
C LEU A 73 1.49 14.15 -1.75
N ALA A 74 1.15 15.45 -1.78
CA ALA A 74 1.57 16.35 -2.86
C ALA A 74 3.11 16.50 -2.96
N PHE A 75 3.84 16.21 -1.88
CA PHE A 75 5.31 16.23 -1.85
C PHE A 75 5.96 14.91 -2.29
N THR A 76 5.16 13.91 -2.70
CA THR A 76 5.69 12.62 -3.20
C THR A 76 6.46 12.78 -4.51
N PRO A 77 7.47 11.92 -4.76
CA PRO A 77 8.31 11.97 -5.96
C PRO A 77 7.54 11.77 -7.28
N CYS A 78 6.27 11.35 -7.24
CA CYS A 78 5.46 11.07 -8.42
C CYS A 78 4.58 12.25 -8.86
N VAL A 79 4.21 13.17 -7.96
CA VAL A 79 3.44 14.38 -8.29
C VAL A 79 4.35 15.51 -8.77
N LEU A 80 5.56 15.61 -8.20
CA LEU A 80 6.54 16.64 -8.53
C LEU A 80 6.96 16.71 -10.02
N PRO A 81 7.12 15.60 -10.77
CA PRO A 81 7.41 15.61 -12.21
C PRO A 81 6.32 16.25 -13.08
N MET A 82 5.10 16.45 -12.56
CA MET A 82 4.01 17.13 -13.27
C MET A 82 3.96 18.64 -13.03
N TYR A 83 4.67 19.13 -12.00
CA TYR A 83 4.81 20.55 -11.74
C TYR A 83 5.39 21.34 -12.94
N PRO A 84 6.44 20.87 -13.65
CA PRO A 84 6.93 21.55 -14.85
C PRO A 84 5.93 21.55 -16.01
N ILE A 85 5.02 20.57 -16.09
CA ILE A 85 3.99 20.50 -17.14
C ILE A 85 2.91 21.55 -16.87
N LEU A 86 2.40 21.63 -15.64
CA LEU A 86 1.48 22.69 -15.20
C LEU A 86 2.11 24.08 -15.36
N SER A 87 3.36 24.25 -14.93
CA SER A 87 4.13 25.49 -15.11
C SER A 87 4.28 25.86 -16.60
N GLY A 88 4.65 24.91 -17.46
CA GLY A 88 4.75 25.12 -18.91
C GLY A 88 3.43 25.51 -19.57
N ILE A 89 2.31 24.89 -19.16
CA ILE A 89 0.96 25.21 -19.67
C ILE A 89 0.48 26.59 -19.18
N VAL A 90 0.79 26.97 -17.94
CA VAL A 90 0.34 28.23 -17.32
C VAL A 90 1.23 29.42 -17.71
N LEU A 91 2.54 29.24 -17.87
CA LEU A 91 3.49 30.31 -18.25
C LEU A 91 3.73 30.39 -19.77
N GLY A 92 3.49 29.32 -20.53
CA GLY A 92 3.78 29.27 -21.98
C GLY A 92 2.92 30.19 -22.85
N ASN A 93 1.79 30.68 -22.34
CA ASN A 93 0.81 31.49 -23.09
C ASN A 93 0.90 33.01 -22.80
N GLY A 94 2.05 33.52 -22.34
CA GLY A 94 2.25 34.93 -22.00
C GLY A 94 1.68 35.32 -20.64
N GLN A 95 1.32 36.60 -20.44
CA GLN A 95 0.81 37.09 -19.15
C GLN A 95 -0.62 36.58 -18.86
N VAL A 96 -0.74 35.35 -18.37
CA VAL A 96 -2.02 34.74 -18.01
C VAL A 96 -2.56 35.34 -16.71
N SER A 97 -3.81 35.80 -16.70
CA SER A 97 -4.42 36.38 -15.50
C SER A 97 -4.60 35.33 -14.41
N HIS A 98 -4.41 35.71 -13.14
CA HIS A 98 -4.48 34.79 -12.00
C HIS A 98 -5.82 34.01 -11.93
N ARG A 99 -6.94 34.63 -12.33
CA ARG A 99 -8.25 33.97 -12.43
C ARG A 99 -8.27 32.82 -13.44
N ARG A 100 -7.57 32.96 -14.57
CA ARG A 100 -7.48 31.91 -15.60
C ARG A 100 -6.50 30.81 -15.21
N ALA A 101 -5.38 31.16 -14.56
CA ALA A 101 -4.46 30.18 -13.98
C ALA A 101 -5.15 29.31 -12.92
N PHE A 102 -5.90 29.94 -11.99
CA PHE A 102 -6.70 29.24 -10.99
C PHE A 102 -7.77 28.33 -11.63
N GLY A 103 -8.54 28.83 -12.60
CA GLY A 103 -9.58 28.03 -13.27
C GLY A 103 -9.04 26.79 -13.98
N LEU A 104 -7.88 26.90 -14.65
CA LEU A 104 -7.23 25.76 -15.30
C LEU A 104 -6.67 24.76 -14.28
N ALA A 105 -6.02 25.24 -13.21
CA ALA A 105 -5.52 24.37 -12.14
C ALA A 105 -6.66 23.65 -11.40
N PHE A 106 -7.78 24.34 -11.16
CA PHE A 106 -8.98 23.73 -10.58
C PHE A 106 -9.59 22.66 -11.51
N ALA A 107 -9.70 22.92 -12.81
CA ALA A 107 -10.17 21.94 -13.78
C ALA A 107 -9.27 20.68 -13.87
N TYR A 108 -7.95 20.86 -13.73
CA TYR A 108 -6.99 19.77 -13.64
C TYR A 108 -7.23 18.89 -12.41
N VAL A 109 -7.31 19.52 -11.23
CA VAL A 109 -7.56 18.85 -9.95
C VAL A 109 -8.93 18.16 -9.95
N GLN A 110 -9.94 18.75 -10.59
CA GLN A 110 -11.25 18.13 -10.73
C GLN A 110 -11.23 16.84 -11.56
N GLY A 111 -10.39 16.78 -12.59
CA GLY A 111 -10.14 15.57 -13.39
C GLY A 111 -9.48 14.47 -12.56
N MET A 112 -8.38 14.81 -11.87
CA MET A 112 -7.69 13.92 -10.93
C MET A 112 -8.65 13.34 -9.88
N ALA A 113 -9.43 14.21 -9.22
CA ALA A 113 -10.31 13.84 -8.13
C ALA A 113 -11.43 12.90 -8.58
N LEU A 114 -12.07 13.18 -9.71
CA LEU A 114 -13.10 12.27 -10.24
C LEU A 114 -12.50 10.92 -10.65
N THR A 115 -11.29 10.86 -11.21
CA THR A 115 -10.65 9.57 -11.50
C THR A 115 -10.28 8.78 -10.25
N TYR A 116 -9.77 9.42 -9.19
CA TYR A 116 -9.45 8.72 -7.94
C TYR A 116 -10.69 8.26 -7.19
N THR A 117 -11.74 9.09 -7.11
CA THR A 117 -13.02 8.67 -6.52
C THR A 117 -13.64 7.52 -7.30
N LEU A 118 -13.64 7.57 -8.65
CA LEU A 118 -14.20 6.51 -9.49
C LEU A 118 -13.39 5.21 -9.40
N LEU A 119 -12.05 5.26 -9.46
CA LEU A 119 -11.21 4.09 -9.29
C LEU A 119 -11.35 3.47 -7.89
N GLY A 120 -11.39 4.31 -6.84
CA GLY A 120 -11.61 3.83 -5.47
C GLY A 120 -12.98 3.21 -5.27
N LEU A 121 -14.03 3.76 -5.88
CA LEU A 121 -15.38 3.15 -5.91
C LEU A 121 -15.37 1.78 -6.61
N VAL A 122 -14.71 1.67 -7.76
CA VAL A 122 -14.60 0.39 -8.49
C VAL A 122 -13.85 -0.64 -7.66
N VAL A 123 -12.70 -0.29 -7.08
CA VAL A 123 -11.91 -1.19 -6.22
C VAL A 123 -12.68 -1.57 -4.95
N ALA A 124 -13.36 -0.63 -4.29
CA ALA A 124 -14.21 -0.93 -3.13
C ALA A 124 -15.36 -1.89 -3.48
N SER A 125 -15.98 -1.72 -4.65
CA SER A 125 -17.08 -2.60 -5.09
C SER A 125 -16.64 -4.00 -5.52
N ALA A 126 -15.35 -4.19 -5.81
CA ALA A 126 -14.81 -5.45 -6.36
C ALA A 126 -13.81 -6.16 -5.42
N GLY A 127 -13.53 -5.59 -4.25
CA GLY A 127 -12.83 -6.25 -3.14
C GLY A 127 -11.41 -6.75 -3.45
N LEU A 128 -11.02 -7.83 -2.77
CA LEU A 128 -9.69 -8.43 -2.88
C LEU A 128 -9.27 -8.78 -4.30
N GLN A 129 -10.22 -9.15 -5.18
CA GLN A 129 -9.90 -9.64 -6.52
C GLN A 129 -9.11 -8.61 -7.35
N PHE A 130 -9.45 -7.32 -7.22
CA PHE A 130 -8.70 -6.25 -7.89
C PHE A 130 -7.34 -5.99 -7.23
N GLN A 131 -7.25 -6.11 -5.91
CA GLN A 131 -6.00 -5.95 -5.19
C GLN A 131 -5.01 -7.08 -5.51
N ALA A 132 -5.47 -8.33 -5.64
CA ALA A 132 -4.63 -9.45 -6.02
C ALA A 132 -4.27 -9.41 -7.52
N ALA A 133 -5.22 -9.07 -8.41
CA ALA A 133 -4.93 -8.91 -9.84
C ALA A 133 -3.84 -7.85 -10.13
N MET A 134 -3.86 -6.71 -9.42
CA MET A 134 -2.83 -5.65 -9.54
C MET A 134 -1.44 -6.07 -9.04
N GLN A 135 -1.35 -7.15 -8.24
CA GLN A 135 -0.10 -7.68 -7.72
C GLN A 135 0.51 -8.77 -8.60
N HIS A 136 -0.12 -9.12 -9.72
CA HIS A 136 0.45 -10.10 -10.65
C HIS A 136 1.87 -9.66 -11.08
N PRO A 137 2.90 -10.54 -11.01
CA PRO A 137 4.29 -10.17 -11.28
C PRO A 137 4.53 -9.43 -12.60
N TYR A 138 3.82 -9.78 -13.69
CA TYR A 138 3.95 -9.06 -14.96
C TYR A 138 3.52 -7.59 -14.89
N ILE A 139 2.48 -7.26 -14.11
CA ILE A 139 2.02 -5.87 -13.91
C ILE A 139 3.04 -5.10 -13.07
N LEU A 140 3.53 -5.68 -11.98
CA LEU A 140 4.56 -5.09 -11.13
C LEU A 140 5.88 -4.85 -11.91
N ILE A 141 6.31 -5.80 -12.74
CA ILE A 141 7.49 -5.66 -13.61
C ILE A 141 7.26 -4.55 -14.65
N GLY A 142 6.09 -4.51 -15.31
CA GLY A 142 5.76 -3.49 -16.30
C GLY A 142 5.71 -2.07 -15.70
N LEU A 143 5.09 -1.94 -14.52
CA LEU A 143 5.01 -0.69 -13.76
C LEU A 143 6.38 -0.24 -13.24
N SER A 144 7.18 -1.17 -12.73
CA SER A 144 8.56 -0.90 -12.32
C SER A 144 9.41 -0.41 -13.50
N GLY A 145 9.31 -1.07 -14.65
CA GLY A 145 9.94 -0.61 -15.90
C GLY A 145 9.50 0.80 -16.31
N LEU A 146 8.20 1.12 -16.18
CA LEU A 146 7.69 2.47 -16.42
C LEU A 146 8.32 3.51 -15.46
N PHE A 147 8.42 3.22 -14.15
CA PHE A 147 9.07 4.11 -13.19
C PHE A 147 10.57 4.30 -13.49
N VAL A 148 11.29 3.24 -13.89
CA VAL A 148 12.69 3.34 -14.32
C VAL A 148 12.84 4.22 -15.56
N VAL A 149 11.95 4.08 -16.57
CA VAL A 149 11.94 4.95 -17.76
C VAL A 149 11.65 6.41 -17.40
N LEU A 150 10.71 6.67 -16.47
CA LEU A 150 10.42 8.02 -15.97
C LEU A 150 11.61 8.61 -15.20
N ALA A 151 12.31 7.83 -14.39
CA ALA A 151 13.52 8.26 -13.70
C ALA A 151 14.67 8.58 -14.68
N LEU A 152 14.87 7.78 -15.73
CA LEU A 152 15.84 8.07 -16.80
C LEU A 152 15.52 9.38 -17.54
N SER A 153 14.24 9.64 -17.80
CA SER A 153 13.75 10.93 -18.32
C SER A 153 14.03 12.09 -17.36
N MET A 154 13.96 11.87 -16.03
CA MET A 154 14.36 12.86 -15.02
C MET A 154 15.88 13.10 -15.01
N PHE A 155 16.72 12.07 -15.13
CA PHE A 155 18.17 12.24 -15.28
C PHE A 155 18.59 12.92 -16.59
N GLY A 156 17.72 12.95 -17.61
CA GLY A 156 17.99 13.59 -18.88
C GLY A 156 18.94 12.80 -19.79
N THR A 157 19.19 11.52 -19.48
CA THR A 157 19.92 10.58 -20.36
C THR A 157 19.13 10.30 -21.63
N TYR A 158 17.80 10.32 -21.53
CA TYR A 158 16.87 10.36 -22.65
C TYR A 158 15.92 11.54 -22.47
N THR A 159 15.89 12.46 -23.44
CA THR A 159 14.68 13.24 -23.66
C THR A 159 13.66 12.30 -24.30
N LEU A 160 12.47 12.20 -23.72
CA LEU A 160 11.37 11.40 -24.29
C LEU A 160 10.76 12.14 -25.50
N GLN A 161 11.57 12.37 -26.54
CA GLN A 161 11.09 12.81 -27.85
C GLN A 161 10.32 11.65 -28.46
N LEU A 162 9.01 11.62 -28.18
CA LEU A 162 8.03 10.86 -28.94
C LEU A 162 8.37 10.97 -30.44
N PRO A 163 8.33 9.87 -31.22
CA PRO A 163 8.66 9.90 -32.64
C PRO A 163 7.93 11.08 -33.30
N SER A 164 8.61 11.89 -34.09
CA SER A 164 8.10 13.21 -34.50
C SER A 164 6.68 13.17 -35.09
N ARG A 165 6.30 12.07 -35.76
CA ARG A 165 4.92 11.82 -36.22
C ARG A 165 3.90 11.71 -35.09
N VAL A 166 4.19 10.93 -34.03
CA VAL A 166 3.34 10.84 -32.84
C VAL A 166 3.37 12.16 -32.07
N GLN A 167 4.55 12.77 -31.93
CA GLN A 167 4.66 14.07 -31.25
C GLN A 167 3.87 15.16 -31.98
N THR A 168 3.91 15.23 -33.32
CA THR A 168 3.13 16.17 -34.13
C THR A 168 1.65 15.82 -34.19
N TRP A 169 1.26 14.54 -34.21
CA TRP A 169 -0.15 14.15 -34.10
C TRP A 169 -0.73 14.55 -32.74
N LEU A 170 -0.05 14.20 -31.65
CA LEU A 170 -0.44 14.56 -30.29
C LEU A 170 -0.33 16.08 -30.07
N HIS A 171 0.65 16.77 -30.67
CA HIS A 171 0.70 18.24 -30.69
C HIS A 171 -0.39 18.87 -31.55
N SER A 172 -0.90 18.22 -32.60
CA SER A 172 -2.02 18.75 -33.41
C SER A 172 -3.36 18.60 -32.67
N LEU A 173 -3.54 17.46 -32.00
CA LEU A 173 -4.65 17.21 -31.10
C LEU A 173 -4.60 18.15 -29.88
N SER A 174 -3.38 18.39 -29.36
CA SER A 174 -3.11 19.36 -28.30
C SER A 174 -3.22 20.82 -28.79
N HIS A 175 -2.82 21.18 -30.01
CA HIS A 175 -2.97 22.55 -30.55
C HIS A 175 -4.43 22.94 -30.70
N GLN A 176 -5.30 21.99 -31.07
CA GLN A 176 -6.75 22.18 -31.04
C GLN A 176 -7.31 22.35 -29.61
N GLN A 177 -6.50 22.09 -28.56
CA GLN A 177 -6.85 22.28 -27.15
C GLN A 177 -6.05 23.41 -26.43
N GLN A 178 -4.91 23.85 -26.98
CA GLN A 178 -4.08 24.95 -26.45
C GLN A 178 -4.80 26.31 -26.46
N GLY A 179 -5.93 26.40 -27.16
CA GLY A 179 -6.88 27.52 -27.17
C GLY A 179 -7.88 27.58 -26.00
N GLY A 180 -7.63 26.90 -24.86
CA GLY A 180 -8.34 27.20 -23.60
C GLY A 180 -9.70 26.52 -23.38
N ARG A 181 -9.93 25.31 -23.92
CA ARG A 181 -11.10 24.51 -23.54
C ARG A 181 -10.79 23.68 -22.30
N TRP A 182 -11.52 23.94 -21.21
CA TRP A 182 -11.31 23.37 -19.87
C TRP A 182 -11.26 21.83 -19.87
N GLY A 183 -12.02 21.19 -20.77
CA GLY A 183 -12.02 19.74 -20.96
C GLY A 183 -10.68 19.11 -21.36
N GLY A 184 -9.76 19.86 -21.99
CA GLY A 184 -8.43 19.32 -22.32
C GLY A 184 -7.51 19.20 -21.10
N VAL A 185 -7.56 20.21 -20.23
CA VAL A 185 -6.84 20.21 -18.95
C VAL A 185 -7.45 19.20 -17.97
N PHE A 186 -8.78 19.07 -17.97
CA PHE A 186 -9.50 18.03 -17.24
C PHE A 186 -9.10 16.61 -17.69
N ALA A 187 -9.04 16.35 -19.00
CA ALA A 187 -8.63 15.05 -19.53
C ALA A 187 -7.17 14.71 -19.22
N MET A 188 -6.26 15.70 -19.26
CA MET A 188 -4.87 15.51 -18.81
C MET A 188 -4.77 15.23 -17.30
N GLY A 189 -5.63 15.86 -16.48
CA GLY A 189 -5.78 15.52 -15.07
C GLY A 189 -6.25 14.07 -14.87
N ALA A 190 -7.27 13.62 -15.60
CA ALA A 190 -7.75 12.24 -15.53
C ALA A 190 -6.68 11.20 -15.90
N ILE A 191 -5.91 11.44 -16.97
CA ILE A 191 -4.81 10.56 -17.40
C ILE A 191 -3.68 10.57 -16.36
N SER A 192 -3.34 11.73 -15.81
CA SER A 192 -2.38 11.84 -14.69
C SER A 192 -2.82 11.02 -13.48
N GLY A 193 -4.11 11.06 -13.12
CA GLY A 193 -4.66 10.29 -12.00
C GLY A 193 -4.38 8.80 -12.17
N LEU A 194 -4.78 8.24 -13.31
CA LEU A 194 -4.51 6.83 -13.64
C LEU A 194 -3.03 6.43 -13.55
N VAL A 195 -2.10 7.31 -13.97
CA VAL A 195 -0.65 7.06 -13.87
C VAL A 195 -0.12 7.21 -12.45
N CYS A 196 -0.76 8.03 -11.61
CA CYS A 196 -0.37 8.25 -10.21
C CYS A 196 -1.07 7.31 -9.21
N SER A 197 -2.08 6.54 -9.60
CA SER A 197 -2.71 5.51 -8.75
C SER A 197 -1.72 4.53 -8.10
N PRO A 198 -0.69 3.99 -8.77
CA PRO A 198 0.17 2.96 -8.17
C PRO A 198 1.02 3.48 -7.01
N CYS A 199 1.39 4.76 -7.04
CA CYS A 199 2.15 5.42 -5.97
C CYS A 199 1.27 6.01 -4.85
N THR A 200 -0.06 5.98 -4.98
CA THR A 200 -1.01 6.36 -3.91
C THR A 200 -1.67 5.14 -3.25
N THR A 201 -1.28 3.93 -3.61
CA THR A 201 -1.85 2.66 -3.10
C THR A 201 -1.91 2.59 -1.58
N ALA A 202 -0.82 2.86 -0.84
CA ALA A 202 -0.83 2.72 0.63
C ALA A 202 -1.84 3.67 1.35
N PRO A 203 -1.90 4.98 1.03
CA PRO A 203 -2.98 5.86 1.49
C PRO A 203 -4.38 5.40 1.06
N LEU A 204 -4.52 4.87 -0.17
CA LEU A 204 -5.79 4.37 -0.68
C LEU A 204 -6.25 3.11 0.06
N SER A 205 -5.37 2.18 0.40
CA SER A 205 -5.69 0.98 1.19
C SER A 205 -6.28 1.34 2.55
N GLY A 206 -5.67 2.26 3.29
CA GLY A 206 -6.23 2.76 4.56
C GLY A 206 -7.59 3.44 4.39
N ALA A 207 -7.79 4.18 3.30
CA ALA A 207 -9.10 4.76 2.98
C ALA A 207 -10.15 3.69 2.66
N LEU A 208 -9.80 2.67 1.88
CA LEU A 208 -10.67 1.56 1.49
C LEU A 208 -11.09 0.69 2.70
N ILE A 209 -10.16 0.43 3.63
CA ILE A 209 -10.45 -0.27 4.88
C ILE A 209 -11.44 0.55 5.73
N TYR A 210 -11.26 1.86 5.81
CA TYR A 210 -12.25 2.75 6.45
C TYR A 210 -13.63 2.70 5.77
N VAL A 211 -13.73 2.62 4.43
CA VAL A 211 -15.02 2.41 3.75
C VAL A 211 -15.63 1.06 4.12
N ALA A 212 -14.84 0.00 4.12
CA ALA A 212 -15.31 -1.36 4.43
C ALA A 212 -15.86 -1.46 5.86
N GLN A 213 -15.20 -0.81 6.83
CA GLN A 213 -15.68 -0.74 8.22
C GLN A 213 -16.90 0.19 8.38
N SER A 214 -16.97 1.29 7.63
CA SER A 214 -18.07 2.27 7.74
C SER A 214 -19.37 1.81 7.09
N GLY A 215 -19.33 0.87 6.15
CA GLY A 215 -20.48 0.38 5.38
C GLY A 215 -21.11 1.40 4.41
N ASP A 216 -20.85 2.70 4.56
CA ASP A 216 -21.35 3.76 3.69
C ASP A 216 -20.38 4.12 2.56
N LEU A 217 -20.75 3.71 1.35
CA LEU A 217 -20.03 3.99 0.10
C LEU A 217 -19.96 5.50 -0.22
N LEU A 218 -20.91 6.31 0.24
CA LEU A 218 -20.93 7.77 0.02
C LEU A 218 -19.86 8.46 0.86
N THR A 219 -19.76 8.14 2.15
CA THR A 219 -18.70 8.63 3.04
C THR A 219 -17.31 8.25 2.50
N GLY A 220 -17.14 7.03 1.99
CA GLY A 220 -15.92 6.61 1.30
C GLY A 220 -15.59 7.45 0.06
N ALA A 221 -16.57 7.69 -0.81
CA ALA A 221 -16.40 8.51 -2.00
C ALA A 221 -15.99 9.96 -1.66
N VAL A 222 -16.59 10.54 -0.60
CA VAL A 222 -16.25 11.89 -0.10
C VAL A 222 -14.84 11.93 0.49
N ALA A 223 -14.41 10.92 1.24
CA ALA A 223 -13.05 10.84 1.80
C ALA A 223 -11.98 10.76 0.69
N LEU A 224 -12.18 9.89 -0.31
CA LEU A 224 -11.31 9.78 -1.49
C LEU A 224 -11.22 11.09 -2.27
N TYR A 225 -12.37 11.77 -2.44
CA TYR A 225 -12.45 13.06 -3.11
C TYR A 225 -11.73 14.17 -2.33
N ALA A 226 -11.87 14.21 -1.01
CA ALA A 226 -11.18 15.16 -0.13
C ALA A 226 -9.66 14.96 -0.15
N LEU A 227 -9.19 13.71 -0.14
CA LEU A 227 -7.76 13.37 -0.30
C LEU A 227 -7.20 13.85 -1.65
N ALA A 228 -7.97 13.69 -2.73
CA ALA A 228 -7.58 14.17 -4.06
C ALA A 228 -7.55 15.71 -4.16
N LEU A 229 -8.51 16.40 -3.55
CA LEU A 229 -8.48 17.86 -3.41
C LEU A 229 -7.29 18.33 -2.57
N GLY A 230 -6.93 17.60 -1.50
CA GLY A 230 -5.76 17.85 -0.66
C GLY A 230 -4.46 17.90 -1.47
N MET A 231 -4.24 16.91 -2.35
CA MET A 231 -3.10 16.91 -3.28
C MET A 231 -3.15 18.07 -4.29
N GLY A 232 -4.34 18.52 -4.66
CA GLY A 232 -4.54 19.64 -5.58
C GLY A 232 -4.23 21.02 -5.01
N ILE A 233 -4.38 21.22 -3.70
CA ILE A 233 -4.19 22.53 -3.04
C ILE A 233 -2.77 23.07 -3.24
N PRO A 234 -1.68 22.31 -2.97
CA PRO A 234 -0.31 22.77 -3.23
C PRO A 234 -0.04 23.08 -4.71
N LEU A 235 -0.63 22.31 -5.64
CA LEU A 235 -0.50 22.55 -7.09
C LEU A 235 -1.19 23.86 -7.52
N ILE A 236 -2.40 24.11 -7.03
CA ILE A 236 -3.14 25.35 -7.30
C ILE A 236 -2.40 26.56 -6.70
N ALA A 237 -1.95 26.45 -5.44
CA ALA A 237 -1.17 27.49 -4.78
C ALA A 237 0.09 27.82 -5.59
N ALA A 238 0.84 26.79 -6.00
CA ALA A 238 2.05 27.00 -6.76
C ALA A 238 1.82 27.50 -8.20
N ALA A 239 0.71 27.14 -8.85
CA ALA A 239 0.31 27.72 -10.13
C ALA A 239 -0.01 29.23 -10.02
N MET A 240 -0.55 29.68 -8.88
CA MET A 240 -0.78 31.11 -8.62
C MET A 240 0.49 31.86 -8.22
N PHE A 241 1.33 31.30 -7.34
CA PHE A 241 2.53 31.96 -6.82
C PHE A 241 3.79 31.77 -7.67
N GLY A 242 3.80 30.81 -8.61
CA GLY A 242 4.98 30.40 -9.37
C GLY A 242 5.67 31.55 -10.10
N ASN A 243 4.91 32.50 -10.66
CA ASN A 243 5.45 33.67 -11.38
C ASN A 243 6.19 34.68 -10.47
N LYS A 244 6.11 34.55 -9.14
CA LYS A 244 6.81 35.39 -8.16
C LYS A 244 7.79 34.60 -7.29
N LEU A 245 7.58 33.29 -7.12
CA LEU A 245 8.36 32.44 -6.22
C LEU A 245 9.42 31.59 -6.91
N LEU A 246 9.27 31.28 -8.20
CA LEU A 246 10.24 30.48 -8.94
C LEU A 246 11.33 31.38 -9.54
N PRO A 247 12.62 31.24 -9.17
CA PRO A 247 13.70 31.80 -9.97
C PRO A 247 13.68 31.15 -11.36
N GLN A 248 14.21 31.85 -12.37
CA GLN A 248 14.33 31.29 -13.73
C GLN A 248 14.96 29.89 -13.68
N ALA A 249 14.41 28.97 -14.47
CA ALA A 249 14.81 27.56 -14.49
C ALA A 249 16.25 27.37 -15.04
N GLY A 250 17.24 27.64 -14.19
CA GLY A 250 18.66 27.45 -14.45
C GLY A 250 19.19 26.14 -13.85
N ALA A 251 20.51 26.05 -13.67
CA ALA A 251 21.21 24.84 -13.23
C ALA A 251 20.65 24.21 -11.94
N TRP A 252 20.12 25.02 -11.00
CA TRP A 252 19.47 24.53 -9.78
C TRP A 252 18.30 23.56 -10.06
N MET A 253 17.48 23.85 -11.08
CA MET A 253 16.36 22.98 -11.47
C MET A 253 16.86 21.60 -11.90
N THR A 254 18.00 21.52 -12.59
CA THR A 254 18.62 20.24 -12.99
C THR A 254 19.06 19.43 -11.77
N HIS A 255 19.68 20.06 -10.77
CA HIS A 255 20.08 19.36 -9.54
C HIS A 255 18.88 18.82 -8.76
N VAL A 256 17.80 19.61 -8.65
CA VAL A 256 16.55 19.18 -8.00
C VAL A 256 15.88 18.03 -8.78
N LYS A 257 15.81 18.14 -10.11
CA LYS A 257 15.27 17.09 -11.01
C LYS A 257 16.01 15.76 -10.87
N THR A 258 17.35 15.79 -10.85
CA THR A 258 18.16 14.58 -10.63
C THR A 258 18.01 14.04 -9.20
N GLY A 259 17.92 14.90 -8.19
CA GLY A 259 17.64 14.48 -6.81
C GLY A 259 16.34 13.69 -6.69
N PHE A 260 15.23 14.20 -7.25
CA PHE A 260 13.97 13.48 -7.27
C PHE A 260 14.00 12.23 -8.18
N GLY A 261 14.83 12.20 -9.22
CA GLY A 261 15.06 10.99 -10.02
C GLY A 261 15.61 9.81 -9.20
N PHE A 262 16.52 10.07 -8.24
CA PHE A 262 17.01 9.02 -7.34
C PHE A 262 15.94 8.53 -6.36
N VAL A 263 15.11 9.44 -5.82
CA VAL A 263 13.97 9.06 -4.95
C VAL A 263 12.94 8.26 -5.75
N LEU A 264 12.69 8.64 -7.02
CA LEU A 264 11.78 7.93 -7.92
C LEU A 264 12.31 6.52 -8.27
N LEU A 265 13.62 6.29 -8.27
CA LEU A 265 14.22 4.95 -8.42
C LEU A 265 14.08 4.05 -7.18
N ALA A 266 13.84 4.60 -5.99
CA ALA A 266 13.60 3.76 -4.80
C ALA A 266 12.26 3.00 -4.88
N VAL A 267 11.25 3.58 -5.52
CA VAL A 267 9.92 2.97 -5.71
C VAL A 267 9.96 1.67 -6.55
N PRO A 268 10.54 1.62 -7.77
CA PRO A 268 10.64 0.39 -8.54
C PRO A 268 11.52 -0.66 -7.85
N LEU A 269 12.54 -0.27 -7.06
CA LEU A 269 13.28 -1.23 -6.24
C LEU A 269 12.35 -1.87 -5.20
N PHE A 270 11.62 -1.08 -4.42
CA PHE A 270 10.65 -1.59 -3.43
C PHE A 270 9.55 -2.47 -4.05
N LEU A 271 9.12 -2.18 -5.28
CA LEU A 271 8.22 -3.07 -6.04
C LEU A 271 8.89 -4.39 -6.46
N LEU A 272 10.19 -4.38 -6.78
CA LEU A 272 10.97 -5.58 -7.09
C LEU A 272 11.25 -6.45 -5.86
N GLU A 273 11.30 -5.87 -4.66
CA GLU A 273 11.48 -6.59 -3.39
C GLU A 273 10.45 -7.69 -3.17
N ARG A 274 9.24 -7.49 -3.72
CA ARG A 274 8.10 -8.42 -3.66
C ARG A 274 8.24 -9.64 -4.59
N ILE A 275 9.28 -9.66 -5.46
CA ILE A 275 9.53 -10.68 -6.50
C ILE A 275 10.96 -11.25 -6.43
N LEU A 276 11.95 -10.46 -5.99
CA LEU A 276 13.36 -10.88 -5.95
C LEU A 276 13.72 -11.56 -4.62
N PRO A 277 14.60 -12.58 -4.64
CA PRO A 277 15.07 -13.24 -3.43
C PRO A 277 15.89 -12.27 -2.55
N ALA A 278 15.74 -12.39 -1.23
CA ALA A 278 16.27 -11.47 -0.21
C ALA A 278 17.78 -11.19 -0.30
N GLN A 279 18.56 -12.09 -0.91
CA GLN A 279 20.01 -11.94 -1.12
C GLN A 279 20.38 -10.84 -2.12
N ILE A 280 19.54 -10.59 -3.12
CA ILE A 280 19.82 -9.65 -4.22
C ILE A 280 19.41 -8.23 -3.83
N MET A 281 18.37 -8.08 -3.01
CA MET A 281 17.82 -6.80 -2.58
C MET A 281 18.83 -5.81 -1.95
N PRO A 282 19.66 -6.19 -0.96
CA PRO A 282 20.63 -5.27 -0.36
C PRO A 282 21.71 -4.81 -1.35
N LEU A 283 22.04 -5.60 -2.37
CA LEU A 283 22.97 -5.20 -3.43
C LEU A 283 22.38 -4.10 -4.31
N LEU A 284 21.09 -4.18 -4.66
CA LEU A 284 20.42 -3.13 -5.45
C LEU A 284 20.30 -1.83 -4.65
N TRP A 285 19.84 -1.88 -3.40
CA TRP A 285 19.83 -0.71 -2.50
C TRP A 285 21.22 -0.10 -2.32
N GLY A 286 22.25 -0.94 -2.09
CA GLY A 286 23.64 -0.51 -2.00
C GLY A 286 24.13 0.17 -3.28
N SER A 287 23.78 -0.36 -4.46
CA SER A 287 24.13 0.24 -5.76
C SER A 287 23.45 1.59 -5.98
N LEU A 288 22.16 1.73 -5.64
CA LEU A 288 21.43 2.99 -5.77
C LEU A 288 22.02 4.05 -4.82
N GLY A 289 22.30 3.66 -3.57
CA GLY A 289 22.98 4.50 -2.59
C GLY A 289 24.36 4.95 -3.06
N PHE A 290 25.16 4.05 -3.63
CA PHE A 290 26.49 4.36 -4.19
C PHE A 290 26.41 5.40 -5.32
N VAL A 291 25.51 5.20 -6.30
CA VAL A 291 25.36 6.13 -7.43
C VAL A 291 24.79 7.49 -6.97
N ALA A 292 23.80 7.49 -6.07
CA ALA A 292 23.25 8.73 -5.52
C ALA A 292 24.29 9.52 -4.71
N PHE A 293 25.10 8.84 -3.89
CA PHE A 293 26.17 9.46 -3.12
C PHE A 293 27.30 9.99 -4.01
N GLY A 294 27.71 9.22 -5.03
CA GLY A 294 28.67 9.66 -6.04
C GLY A 294 28.20 10.90 -6.81
N TRP A 295 26.92 10.97 -7.15
CA TRP A 295 26.31 12.16 -7.75
C TRP A 295 26.31 13.37 -6.80
N LEU A 296 25.90 13.20 -5.53
CA LEU A 296 25.93 14.28 -4.53
C LEU A 296 27.35 14.83 -4.33
N TYR A 297 28.36 13.94 -4.32
CA TYR A 297 29.76 14.33 -4.25
C TYR A 297 30.20 15.12 -5.49
N TYR A 298 29.82 14.68 -6.69
CA TYR A 298 30.09 15.41 -7.94
C TYR A 298 29.44 16.81 -7.93
N VAL A 299 28.16 16.91 -7.55
CA VAL A 299 27.44 18.19 -7.46
C VAL A 299 28.12 19.14 -6.48
N LYS A 300 28.48 18.67 -5.28
CA LYS A 300 29.25 19.45 -4.30
C LYS A 300 30.55 19.97 -4.90
N MET A 301 31.33 19.11 -5.56
CA MET A 301 32.59 19.49 -6.19
C MET A 301 32.42 20.52 -7.31
N THR A 302 31.32 20.47 -8.08
CA THR A 302 31.01 21.51 -9.09
C THR A 302 30.54 22.83 -8.46
N LEU A 303 29.77 22.79 -7.37
CA LEU A 303 29.33 23.99 -6.66
C LEU A 303 30.51 24.70 -5.98
N ASP A 304 31.42 23.95 -5.33
CA ASP A 304 32.63 24.49 -4.72
C ASP A 304 33.52 25.21 -5.76
N LYS A 305 33.71 24.62 -6.96
CA LYS A 305 34.42 25.24 -8.08
C LYS A 305 33.73 26.51 -8.60
N ALA A 306 32.41 26.47 -8.77
CA ALA A 306 31.63 27.62 -9.22
C ALA A 306 31.65 28.77 -8.20
N HIS A 307 31.67 28.46 -6.90
CA HIS A 307 31.78 29.46 -5.84
C HIS A 307 33.18 30.07 -5.79
N GLN A 308 34.24 29.27 -5.96
CA GLN A 308 35.61 29.76 -6.05
C GLN A 308 35.80 30.73 -7.22
N GLN A 309 35.20 30.44 -8.38
CA GLN A 309 35.31 31.29 -9.57
C GLN A 309 34.63 32.66 -9.40
N LYS A 310 33.51 32.75 -8.66
CA LYS A 310 32.85 34.03 -8.34
C LYS A 310 33.57 34.83 -7.24
N THR A 311 34.27 34.17 -6.32
CA THR A 311 35.05 34.82 -5.25
C THR A 311 36.48 35.18 -5.70
N GLY A 312 36.87 34.82 -6.93
CA GLY A 312 38.23 34.90 -7.46
C GLY A 312 38.81 36.28 -7.77
N GLN A 313 38.08 37.39 -7.59
CA GLN A 313 38.60 38.75 -7.84
C GLN A 313 38.91 39.58 -6.58
N HIS A 314 38.52 39.15 -5.37
CA HIS A 314 38.69 39.99 -4.18
C HIS A 314 38.98 39.23 -2.88
N PHE A 315 39.73 38.11 -2.95
CA PHE A 315 40.18 37.40 -1.76
C PHE A 315 41.64 37.74 -1.39
N THR A 316 41.77 38.68 -0.45
CA THR A 316 43.05 38.99 0.21
C THR A 316 43.53 37.81 1.07
N ARG A 317 44.85 37.68 1.20
CA ARG A 317 45.61 36.52 1.74
C ARG A 317 45.41 36.22 3.25
N LEU A 318 44.19 36.14 3.78
CA LEU A 318 43.94 36.00 5.23
C LEU A 318 43.02 34.86 5.69
N ASP A 319 42.59 33.93 4.82
CA ASP A 319 41.92 32.69 5.26
C ASP A 319 42.62 31.42 4.77
N GLN A 320 43.75 31.12 5.41
CA GLN A 320 44.47 29.86 5.23
C GLN A 320 43.88 28.71 6.09
N LYS A 321 42.60 28.78 6.47
CA LYS A 321 41.87 27.72 7.19
C LYS A 321 40.73 27.07 6.37
N ALA A 322 40.49 27.55 5.16
CA ALA A 322 39.54 26.95 4.21
C ALA A 322 39.73 25.43 3.92
N PRO A 323 40.95 24.87 3.70
CA PRO A 323 41.08 23.49 3.23
C PRO A 323 40.68 22.43 4.28
N LEU A 324 40.70 22.77 5.57
CA LEU A 324 40.35 21.83 6.64
C LEU A 324 38.84 21.57 6.69
N ARG A 325 38.00 22.55 6.31
CA ARG A 325 36.53 22.43 6.33
C ARG A 325 35.99 21.59 5.18
N THR A 326 36.63 21.66 4.00
CA THR A 326 36.37 20.72 2.91
C THR A 326 36.80 19.30 3.29
N TRP A 327 37.95 19.14 3.95
CA TRP A 327 38.44 17.81 4.37
C TRP A 327 37.57 17.13 5.44
N HIS A 328 37.09 17.88 6.44
CA HIS A 328 36.11 17.37 7.40
C HIS A 328 34.81 16.88 6.74
N SER A 329 34.34 17.57 5.69
CA SER A 329 33.08 17.24 5.01
C SER A 329 33.22 16.21 3.88
N THR A 330 34.45 15.81 3.49
CA THR A 330 34.69 14.52 2.81
C THR A 330 34.82 13.39 3.80
N ALA A 331 35.54 13.57 4.91
CA ALA A 331 35.69 12.55 5.95
C ALA A 331 34.33 12.12 6.53
N LEU A 332 33.44 13.07 6.84
CA LEU A 332 32.08 12.76 7.31
C LEU A 332 31.27 11.95 6.29
N GLY A 333 31.46 12.24 4.99
CA GLY A 333 30.79 11.51 3.91
C GLY A 333 31.33 10.08 3.74
N VAL A 334 32.64 9.89 3.85
CA VAL A 334 33.27 8.56 3.82
C VAL A 334 32.92 7.75 5.08
N VAL A 335 32.80 8.39 6.25
CA VAL A 335 32.34 7.75 7.49
C VAL A 335 30.85 7.38 7.40
N ALA A 336 30.00 8.22 6.82
CA ALA A 336 28.59 7.87 6.57
C ALA A 336 28.46 6.71 5.55
N PHE A 337 29.30 6.72 4.51
CA PHE A 337 29.36 5.65 3.51
C PHE A 337 29.81 4.31 4.14
N LEU A 338 30.86 4.32 4.95
CA LEU A 338 31.32 3.15 5.71
C LEU A 338 30.30 2.70 6.77
N GLY A 339 29.60 3.63 7.43
CA GLY A 339 28.54 3.32 8.39
C GLY A 339 27.34 2.64 7.74
N MET A 340 26.91 3.13 6.57
CA MET A 340 25.81 2.54 5.79
C MET A 340 26.19 1.16 5.20
N PHE A 341 27.45 0.96 4.85
CA PHE A 341 27.98 -0.36 4.48
C PHE A 341 28.07 -1.30 5.70
N ALA A 342 28.48 -0.78 6.86
CA ALA A 342 28.56 -1.55 8.11
C ALA A 342 27.18 -2.00 8.61
N SER A 343 26.12 -1.21 8.41
CA SER A 343 24.74 -1.65 8.69
C SER A 343 24.24 -2.78 7.78
N ALA A 344 24.94 -3.07 6.67
CA ALA A 344 24.66 -4.23 5.81
C ALA A 344 25.53 -5.48 6.17
N VAL A 345 26.47 -5.35 7.12
CA VAL A 345 27.32 -6.46 7.59
C VAL A 345 26.63 -7.50 8.50
N PRO A 346 25.52 -7.27 9.26
CA PRO A 346 25.01 -8.31 10.17
C PRO A 346 24.58 -9.60 9.45
N ILE A 347 24.17 -9.50 8.18
CA ILE A 347 23.88 -10.66 7.31
C ILE A 347 25.12 -11.56 7.13
N TYR A 348 26.32 -10.97 7.03
CA TYR A 348 27.56 -11.72 6.87
C TYR A 348 27.95 -12.48 8.16
N HIS A 349 27.57 -11.95 9.33
CA HIS A 349 27.86 -12.59 10.62
C HIS A 349 26.90 -13.76 10.94
N GLN A 350 25.69 -13.77 10.37
CA GLN A 350 24.82 -14.95 10.37
C GLN A 350 25.34 -16.06 9.46
N LEU A 351 25.96 -15.71 8.32
CA LEU A 351 26.60 -16.67 7.41
C LEU A 351 27.98 -17.16 7.89
N SER A 352 28.69 -16.41 8.75
CA SER A 352 30.03 -16.77 9.22
C SER A 352 30.07 -17.63 10.49
N GLY A 353 28.97 -18.30 10.85
CA GLY A 353 28.98 -19.45 11.76
C GLY A 353 29.38 -19.17 13.21
N ASN A 354 28.60 -18.35 13.92
CA ASN A 354 28.58 -18.31 15.39
C ASN A 354 27.13 -18.23 15.89
N GLY A 355 26.33 -19.24 15.55
CA GLY A 355 25.05 -19.47 16.21
C GLY A 355 25.31 -20.11 17.57
N ALA A 356 24.88 -19.47 18.66
CA ALA A 356 24.74 -20.15 19.93
C ALA A 356 23.45 -20.97 19.88
N ASP A 357 23.54 -22.27 20.17
CA ASP A 357 22.39 -23.18 20.15
C ASP A 357 21.34 -22.79 21.19
N ALA A 358 20.33 -22.04 20.74
CA ALA A 358 19.01 -22.07 21.35
C ALA A 358 18.13 -22.94 20.45
N SER A 359 17.65 -24.07 20.98
CA SER A 359 16.64 -24.90 20.32
C SER A 359 15.32 -24.14 20.27
N ALA A 360 15.17 -23.23 19.31
CA ALA A 360 13.91 -22.60 18.99
C ALA A 360 12.94 -23.68 18.51
N VAL A 361 11.73 -23.69 19.06
CA VAL A 361 10.65 -24.58 18.60
C VAL A 361 10.25 -24.10 17.21
N SER A 362 10.69 -24.80 16.16
CA SER A 362 10.42 -24.43 14.78
C SER A 362 9.00 -24.80 14.37
N VAL A 363 8.12 -23.79 14.35
CA VAL A 363 6.75 -23.92 13.87
C VAL A 363 6.77 -24.28 12.39
N THR A 364 6.12 -25.38 12.02
CA THR A 364 6.12 -25.90 10.63
C THR A 364 4.68 -26.02 10.13
N PHE A 365 4.35 -25.26 9.09
CA PHE A 365 3.04 -25.31 8.45
C PHE A 365 2.99 -26.37 7.35
N THR A 366 1.91 -27.12 7.31
CA THR A 366 1.57 -28.00 6.18
C THR A 366 0.82 -27.18 5.14
N ARG A 367 1.32 -27.15 3.90
CA ARG A 367 0.66 -26.41 2.82
C ARG A 367 -0.53 -27.20 2.26
N ILE A 368 -1.62 -26.49 1.97
CA ILE A 368 -2.81 -26.99 1.28
C ILE A 368 -3.08 -26.13 0.05
N GLU A 369 -3.56 -26.73 -1.04
CA GLU A 369 -3.82 -26.01 -2.31
C GLU A 369 -5.33 -25.85 -2.61
N ASN A 370 -6.17 -26.73 -2.07
CA ASN A 370 -7.59 -26.80 -2.40
C ASN A 370 -8.47 -27.25 -1.20
N ILE A 371 -9.79 -27.33 -1.42
CA ILE A 371 -10.77 -27.73 -0.39
C ILE A 371 -10.65 -29.20 -0.02
N ASP A 372 -10.37 -30.09 -0.98
CA ASP A 372 -10.22 -31.54 -0.73
C ASP A 372 -9.01 -31.82 0.20
N ASP A 373 -7.91 -31.08 0.01
CA ASP A 373 -6.73 -31.12 0.90
C ASP A 373 -7.08 -30.65 2.32
N LEU A 374 -7.89 -29.58 2.43
CA LEU A 374 -8.36 -29.06 3.72
C LEU A 374 -9.22 -30.10 4.45
N GLU A 375 -10.22 -30.67 3.77
CA GLU A 375 -11.09 -31.68 4.34
C GLU A 375 -10.28 -32.91 4.80
N LEU A 376 -9.36 -33.40 3.96
CA LEU A 376 -8.47 -34.51 4.31
C LEU A 376 -7.59 -34.18 5.55
N ALA A 377 -7.04 -32.97 5.63
CA ALA A 377 -6.24 -32.54 6.77
C ALA A 377 -7.08 -32.43 8.07
N LEU A 378 -8.31 -31.92 7.98
CA LEU A 378 -9.26 -31.84 9.09
C LEU A 378 -9.70 -33.24 9.57
N GLU A 379 -9.92 -34.19 8.64
CA GLU A 379 -10.26 -35.57 8.99
C GLU A 379 -9.12 -36.27 9.76
N ASN A 380 -7.87 -36.08 9.32
CA ASN A 380 -6.68 -36.60 9.99
C ASN A 380 -6.50 -35.97 11.38
N ALA A 381 -6.62 -34.64 11.50
CA ALA A 381 -6.52 -33.95 12.78
C ALA A 381 -7.60 -34.40 13.78
N ARG A 382 -8.84 -34.59 13.32
CA ARG A 382 -9.94 -35.16 14.12
C ARG A 382 -9.65 -36.60 14.55
N ALA A 383 -9.02 -37.42 13.70
CA ALA A 383 -8.62 -38.79 14.06
C ALA A 383 -7.50 -38.80 15.12
N GLU A 384 -6.62 -37.80 15.13
CA GLU A 384 -5.60 -37.59 16.16
C GLU A 384 -6.13 -36.86 17.42
N GLY A 385 -7.35 -36.33 17.39
CA GLY A 385 -7.94 -35.55 18.49
C GLY A 385 -7.23 -34.21 18.73
N LYS A 386 -6.67 -33.59 17.69
CA LYS A 386 -5.94 -32.31 17.78
C LYS A 386 -6.76 -31.15 17.20
N PRO A 387 -6.69 -29.94 17.80
CA PRO A 387 -7.23 -28.74 17.19
C PRO A 387 -6.43 -28.35 15.94
N VAL A 388 -7.05 -27.58 15.05
CA VAL A 388 -6.43 -27.15 13.78
C VAL A 388 -6.40 -25.63 13.71
N MET A 389 -5.29 -25.09 13.23
CA MET A 389 -5.16 -23.68 12.84
C MET A 389 -4.86 -23.61 11.34
N LEU A 390 -5.68 -22.88 10.59
CA LEU A 390 -5.44 -22.60 9.17
C LEU A 390 -5.09 -21.13 8.99
N ASP A 391 -3.89 -20.86 8.49
CA ASP A 391 -3.46 -19.53 8.03
C ASP A 391 -3.72 -19.36 6.51
N PHE A 392 -4.40 -18.28 6.12
CA PHE A 392 -4.54 -17.87 4.73
C PHE A 392 -3.41 -16.88 4.37
N TYR A 393 -2.42 -17.38 3.63
CA TYR A 393 -1.14 -16.71 3.37
C TYR A 393 -0.97 -16.29 1.91
N ALA A 394 -0.21 -15.21 1.68
CA ALA A 394 0.40 -14.95 0.38
C ALA A 394 1.74 -14.22 0.50
N ASP A 395 2.71 -14.50 -0.37
CA ASP A 395 4.03 -13.85 -0.39
C ASP A 395 3.96 -12.34 -0.61
N TRP A 396 2.90 -11.89 -1.29
CA TRP A 396 2.64 -10.49 -1.53
C TRP A 396 1.97 -9.80 -0.33
N CYS A 397 1.43 -10.54 0.63
CA CYS A 397 0.77 -9.99 1.81
C CYS A 397 1.78 -9.61 2.89
N VAL A 398 2.05 -8.30 3.06
CA VAL A 398 3.00 -7.79 4.06
C VAL A 398 2.57 -8.18 5.48
N ALA A 399 1.29 -8.00 5.82
CA ALA A 399 0.74 -8.36 7.12
C ALA A 399 0.83 -9.88 7.41
N CYS A 400 0.84 -10.73 6.39
CA CYS A 400 1.03 -12.18 6.54
C CYS A 400 2.49 -12.50 6.90
N LYS A 401 3.45 -11.81 6.25
CA LYS A 401 4.88 -11.90 6.60
C LYS A 401 5.21 -11.32 7.98
N GLU A 402 4.51 -10.26 8.39
CA GLU A 402 4.57 -9.75 9.77
C GLU A 402 4.03 -10.78 10.78
N PHE A 403 2.98 -11.54 10.42
CA PHE A 403 2.44 -12.62 11.26
C PHE A 403 3.46 -13.76 11.43
N ASP A 404 4.06 -14.21 10.33
CA ASP A 404 5.06 -15.28 10.33
C ASP A 404 6.30 -14.91 11.16
N GLU A 405 6.93 -13.76 10.87
CA GLU A 405 8.17 -13.31 11.52
C GLU A 405 7.97 -12.88 12.99
N TYR A 406 6.88 -12.16 13.32
CA TYR A 406 6.71 -11.52 14.63
C TYR A 406 5.67 -12.17 15.55
N THR A 407 5.00 -13.22 15.11
CA THR A 407 3.93 -13.88 15.89
C THR A 407 4.08 -15.39 15.90
N PHE A 408 4.10 -16.06 14.76
CA PHE A 408 4.21 -17.53 14.73
C PHE A 408 5.56 -18.03 15.26
N HIS A 409 6.65 -17.33 14.98
CA HIS A 409 8.00 -17.67 15.46
C HIS A 409 8.37 -17.08 16.84
N ASP A 410 7.44 -16.40 17.53
CA ASP A 410 7.65 -15.99 18.92
C ASP A 410 7.66 -17.24 19.83
N PRO A 411 8.60 -17.39 20.78
CA PRO A 411 8.78 -18.64 21.53
C PRO A 411 7.56 -19.02 22.39
N ASP A 412 6.81 -18.06 22.92
CA ASP A 412 5.64 -18.33 23.75
C ASP A 412 4.45 -18.78 22.87
N VAL A 413 4.34 -18.19 21.67
CA VAL A 413 3.35 -18.61 20.65
C VAL A 413 3.71 -19.98 20.07
N ALA A 414 4.96 -20.20 19.69
CA ALA A 414 5.43 -21.45 19.11
C ALA A 414 5.21 -22.66 20.05
N ALA A 415 5.39 -22.45 21.36
CA ALA A 415 5.09 -23.46 22.38
C ALA A 415 3.60 -23.84 22.40
N GLN A 416 2.70 -22.87 22.25
CA GLN A 416 1.26 -23.11 22.17
C GLN A 416 0.83 -23.68 20.81
N LEU A 417 1.43 -23.23 19.70
CA LEU A 417 1.13 -23.75 18.36
C LEU A 417 1.54 -25.21 18.19
N GLY A 418 2.50 -25.71 18.98
CA GLY A 418 2.90 -27.11 18.99
C GLY A 418 1.80 -28.12 19.36
N GLN A 419 0.67 -27.68 19.93
CA GLN A 419 -0.50 -28.55 20.20
C GLN A 419 -1.50 -28.63 19.03
N PHE A 420 -1.36 -27.79 18.00
CA PHE A 420 -2.25 -27.74 16.84
C PHE A 420 -1.69 -28.52 15.65
N VAL A 421 -2.58 -28.95 14.77
CA VAL A 421 -2.23 -29.20 13.36
C VAL A 421 -2.22 -27.85 12.65
N LEU A 422 -1.06 -27.47 12.13
CA LEU A 422 -0.82 -26.16 11.52
C LEU A 422 -0.92 -26.30 9.99
N LEU A 423 -1.96 -25.70 9.42
CA LEU A 423 -2.21 -25.67 7.98
C LEU A 423 -2.00 -24.25 7.46
N GLN A 424 -1.53 -24.13 6.22
CA GLN A 424 -1.39 -22.84 5.55
C GLN A 424 -1.83 -22.94 4.09
N ALA A 425 -2.90 -22.22 3.75
CA ALA A 425 -3.38 -22.08 2.39
C ALA A 425 -2.56 -21.01 1.67
N ASP A 426 -1.80 -21.40 0.65
CA ASP A 426 -1.02 -20.44 -0.15
C ASP A 426 -1.82 -19.93 -1.34
N VAL A 427 -2.29 -18.70 -1.25
CA VAL A 427 -3.03 -18.01 -2.32
C VAL A 427 -2.15 -16.98 -3.07
N THR A 428 -0.82 -17.15 -3.02
CA THR A 428 0.14 -16.36 -3.80
C THR A 428 -0.08 -16.50 -5.30
N GLY A 429 -0.49 -17.69 -5.77
CA GLY A 429 -0.71 -17.99 -7.18
C GLY A 429 -1.88 -17.22 -7.80
N ASN A 430 -2.87 -16.85 -6.99
CA ASN A 430 -4.12 -16.22 -7.41
C ASN A 430 -4.82 -17.04 -8.52
N THR A 431 -4.87 -18.36 -8.32
CA THR A 431 -5.47 -19.31 -9.25
C THR A 431 -6.99 -19.45 -9.02
N PRO A 432 -7.76 -20.07 -9.95
CA PRO A 432 -9.18 -20.31 -9.74
C PRO A 432 -9.49 -21.15 -8.48
N THR A 433 -8.65 -22.11 -8.10
CA THR A 433 -8.83 -22.93 -6.90
C THR A 433 -8.57 -22.14 -5.62
N ASP A 434 -7.60 -21.22 -5.64
CA ASP A 434 -7.34 -20.28 -4.53
C ASP A 434 -8.59 -19.44 -4.24
N PHE A 435 -9.26 -18.96 -5.29
CA PHE A 435 -10.50 -18.19 -5.16
C PHE A 435 -11.67 -19.03 -4.65
N GLU A 436 -11.81 -20.27 -5.10
CA GLU A 436 -12.85 -21.19 -4.64
C GLU A 436 -12.68 -21.51 -3.15
N LEU A 437 -11.45 -21.74 -2.70
CA LEU A 437 -11.09 -21.96 -1.29
C LEU A 437 -11.36 -20.71 -0.42
N LEU A 438 -10.98 -19.51 -0.88
CA LEU A 438 -11.27 -18.26 -0.16
C LEU A 438 -12.79 -17.98 -0.09
N GLN A 439 -13.52 -18.27 -1.17
CA GLN A 439 -14.97 -18.02 -1.25
C GLN A 439 -15.77 -19.03 -0.42
N SER A 440 -15.43 -20.31 -0.43
CA SER A 440 -16.10 -21.34 0.38
C SER A 440 -15.92 -21.09 1.89
N MET A 441 -14.78 -20.51 2.26
CA MET A 441 -14.42 -20.18 3.64
C MET A 441 -14.85 -18.76 4.08
N ASP A 442 -15.49 -17.98 3.21
CA ASP A 442 -15.88 -16.57 3.42
C ASP A 442 -14.72 -15.68 3.90
N VAL A 443 -13.59 -15.73 3.19
CA VAL A 443 -12.37 -14.98 3.52
C VAL A 443 -12.30 -13.67 2.72
N LEU A 444 -12.62 -12.57 3.39
CA LEU A 444 -12.64 -11.22 2.80
C LEU A 444 -11.29 -10.48 2.83
N GLY A 445 -10.27 -11.03 3.50
CA GLY A 445 -8.98 -10.38 3.72
C GLY A 445 -7.83 -11.36 3.98
N LEU A 446 -6.59 -10.92 3.73
CA LEU A 446 -5.38 -11.62 4.17
C LEU A 446 -4.57 -10.70 5.12
N PRO A 447 -3.90 -11.23 6.16
CA PRO A 447 -4.02 -12.60 6.66
C PRO A 447 -5.40 -12.83 7.27
N THR A 448 -5.88 -14.07 7.20
CA THR A 448 -7.00 -14.57 8.01
C THR A 448 -6.56 -15.88 8.64
N VAL A 449 -6.87 -16.08 9.92
CA VAL A 449 -6.57 -17.32 10.63
C VAL A 449 -7.88 -17.92 11.16
N ASP A 450 -8.18 -19.15 10.75
CA ASP A 450 -9.33 -19.94 11.20
C ASP A 450 -8.90 -21.06 12.15
N PHE A 451 -9.80 -21.43 13.07
CA PHE A 451 -9.55 -22.45 14.09
C PHE A 451 -10.65 -23.52 14.10
N TRP A 452 -10.26 -24.75 14.41
CA TRP A 452 -11.17 -25.88 14.68
C TRP A 452 -10.82 -26.51 16.02
N ASP A 453 -11.83 -26.97 16.75
CA ASP A 453 -11.65 -27.75 17.97
C ASP A 453 -11.15 -29.18 17.68
N ALA A 454 -10.71 -29.90 18.72
CA ALA A 454 -10.28 -31.29 18.64
C ALA A 454 -11.38 -32.29 18.18
N LYS A 455 -12.63 -31.85 18.06
CA LYS A 455 -13.77 -32.64 17.57
C LYS A 455 -14.04 -32.39 16.08
N GLY A 456 -13.35 -31.43 15.47
CA GLY A 456 -13.51 -31.01 14.08
C GLY A 456 -14.58 -29.93 13.86
N ASN A 457 -15.08 -29.26 14.91
CA ASN A 457 -16.01 -28.14 14.77
C ASN A 457 -15.23 -26.85 14.48
N ARG A 458 -15.64 -26.11 13.44
CA ARG A 458 -15.09 -24.79 13.12
C ARG A 458 -15.52 -23.75 14.16
N LEU A 459 -14.56 -22.97 14.65
CA LEU A 459 -14.78 -21.94 15.68
C LEU A 459 -14.83 -20.56 15.02
N GLU A 460 -15.91 -20.27 14.30
CA GLU A 460 -16.05 -19.03 13.49
C GLU A 460 -15.90 -17.74 14.33
N HIS A 461 -16.31 -17.79 15.60
CA HIS A 461 -16.17 -16.68 16.54
C HIS A 461 -14.73 -16.45 17.03
N ALA A 462 -13.82 -17.40 16.80
CA ALA A 462 -12.39 -17.30 17.10
C ALA A 462 -11.54 -16.92 15.87
N ARG A 463 -12.16 -16.63 14.72
CA ARG A 463 -11.47 -16.16 13.51
C ARG A 463 -10.71 -14.86 13.79
N LEU A 464 -9.45 -14.80 13.33
CA LEU A 464 -8.66 -13.58 13.30
C LEU A 464 -8.52 -13.07 11.86
N THR A 465 -8.64 -11.75 11.68
CA THR A 465 -8.41 -11.07 10.39
C THR A 465 -7.44 -9.92 10.59
N GLY A 466 -6.40 -9.84 9.76
CA GLY A 466 -5.33 -8.86 9.89
C GLY A 466 -4.22 -9.28 10.88
N PHE A 467 -3.10 -8.56 10.84
CA PHE A 467 -1.93 -8.85 11.66
C PHE A 467 -2.17 -8.57 13.15
N THR A 468 -1.87 -9.54 14.00
CA THR A 468 -1.91 -9.42 15.47
C THR A 468 -0.60 -9.93 16.05
N LYS A 469 0.05 -9.17 16.94
CA LYS A 469 1.34 -9.53 17.58
C LYS A 469 1.21 -10.70 18.57
N ALA A 470 2.33 -11.33 18.92
CA ALA A 470 2.43 -12.46 19.87
C ALA A 470 1.56 -12.34 21.14
N ALA A 471 1.75 -11.32 21.97
CA ALA A 471 1.00 -11.18 23.22
C ALA A 471 -0.54 -11.09 23.06
N PRO A 472 -1.11 -10.23 22.19
CA PRO A 472 -2.55 -10.25 21.93
C PRO A 472 -3.03 -11.52 21.19
N PHE A 473 -2.17 -12.19 20.41
CA PHE A 473 -2.50 -13.49 19.80
C PHE A 473 -2.63 -14.60 20.85
N LEU A 474 -1.74 -14.65 21.85
CA LEU A 474 -1.86 -15.55 23.01
C LEU A 474 -3.12 -15.26 23.81
N ALA A 475 -3.42 -14.00 24.09
CA ALA A 475 -4.66 -13.62 24.78
C ALA A 475 -5.92 -14.02 23.99
N HIS A 476 -5.86 -14.01 22.66
CA HIS A 476 -6.94 -14.50 21.80
C HIS A 476 -7.13 -16.02 21.91
N LEU A 477 -6.05 -16.80 21.84
CA LEU A 477 -6.10 -18.26 22.03
C LEU A 477 -6.66 -18.65 23.41
N ASP A 478 -6.29 -17.93 24.48
CA ASP A 478 -6.79 -18.15 25.83
C ASP A 478 -8.30 -17.80 25.97
N ASN A 479 -8.70 -16.61 25.51
CA ASN A 479 -10.10 -16.16 25.54
C ASN A 479 -11.07 -17.09 24.80
N HIS A 480 -10.60 -17.77 23.74
CA HIS A 480 -11.38 -18.72 22.96
C HIS A 480 -11.21 -20.18 23.39
N GLN A 481 -10.57 -20.45 24.54
CA GLN A 481 -10.34 -21.79 25.10
C GLN A 481 -9.62 -22.73 24.11
N LEU A 482 -8.76 -22.16 23.27
CA LEU A 482 -7.96 -22.88 22.28
C LEU A 482 -6.67 -23.46 22.87
N MET A 483 -6.23 -22.98 24.05
CA MET A 483 -5.14 -23.60 24.81
C MET A 483 -5.68 -24.72 25.70
N HIS A 484 -5.04 -25.90 25.68
CA HIS A 484 -5.24 -26.90 26.72
C HIS A 484 -4.26 -26.66 27.87
N ASN A 485 -4.76 -26.11 28.97
CA ASN A 485 -4.01 -26.10 30.22
C ASN A 485 -3.90 -27.54 30.74
N ASN A 486 -2.67 -28.07 30.82
CA ASN A 486 -2.36 -29.44 31.25
C ASN A 486 -2.67 -29.73 32.75
N ASP A 487 -3.41 -28.86 33.43
CA ASP A 487 -3.75 -28.95 34.85
C ASP A 487 -5.08 -29.71 35.11
N GLU A 488 -5.93 -29.90 34.10
CA GLU A 488 -7.17 -30.70 34.21
C GLU A 488 -6.97 -32.16 33.74
N ALA A 489 -5.99 -32.81 34.37
CA ALA A 489 -5.96 -34.27 34.44
C ALA A 489 -7.13 -34.78 35.29
N GLU A 490 -8.27 -35.04 34.64
CA GLU A 490 -9.47 -35.61 35.25
C GLU A 490 -9.11 -36.84 36.11
N PRO A 491 -9.38 -36.84 37.44
CA PRO A 491 -8.98 -37.93 38.31
C PRO A 491 -9.81 -39.17 37.99
N ALA A 492 -9.13 -40.20 37.46
CA ALA A 492 -9.74 -41.47 37.11
C ALA A 492 -10.62 -42.00 38.25
N ALA A 493 -11.87 -42.33 37.92
CA ALA A 493 -12.86 -42.78 38.89
C ALA A 493 -12.42 -44.09 39.57
N GLU A 494 -11.92 -43.98 40.80
CA GLU A 494 -11.46 -45.12 41.59
C GLU A 494 -12.67 -45.96 42.05
N SER A 495 -13.00 -46.99 41.26
CA SER A 495 -14.06 -47.95 41.56
C SER A 495 -13.73 -48.74 42.82
N LYS A 496 -14.36 -48.39 43.94
CA LYS A 496 -14.19 -49.10 45.21
C LYS A 496 -15.16 -50.30 45.28
N PRO A 497 -14.70 -51.51 45.67
CA PRO A 497 -15.53 -52.72 45.72
C PRO A 497 -16.49 -52.76 46.92
#